data_AF-A0A9E1NGJ3-F1
#
_entry.id   AF-A0A9E1NGJ3-F1
#
_cell.length_a   1.000
_cell.length_b   1.000
_cell.length_c   1.000
_cell.angle_alpha   90.00
_cell.angle_beta   90.00
_cell.angle_gamma   90.00
#
_symmetry.space_group_name_H-M   'P 1'
#
loop_
_entity.id
_entity.type
_entity.pdbx_description
1 polymer ?
#
loop_
_entity_poly.entity_id
_entity_poly.type
_entity_poly.pdbx_seq_one_letter_code
_entity_poly.pdbx_strand_id
1 'polypeptide(L)'
;MHGFTKNTWFLESPISSGRPFRPNSGYRSPELNKEIGSSKKSQHCLAEAVDIEIPGISNYDLSVWIRDNLEFDQIILECYRPGEPDSGWVHVSLKDS
;
A
#
# COMPACT_ATOMS: atom_id res chain seq x y z
N MET A 1 19.99 27.01 -3.05
CA MET A 1 18.67 26.39 -3.31
C MET A 1 18.80 25.58 -4.58
N HIS A 2 19.08 24.27 -4.47
CA HIS A 2 19.13 23.37 -5.62
C HIS A 2 17.77 22.68 -5.72
N GLY A 3 16.97 23.09 -6.70
CA GLY A 3 15.73 22.42 -7.05
C GLY A 3 16.05 21.05 -7.63
N PHE A 4 15.80 19.99 -6.86
CA PHE A 4 15.77 18.64 -7.39
C PHE A 4 14.46 18.49 -8.16
N THR A 5 14.55 18.52 -9.49
CA THR A 5 13.45 18.14 -10.38
C THR A 5 13.08 16.68 -10.12
N LYS A 6 11.81 16.41 -9.80
CA LYS A 6 11.20 15.10 -9.48
C LYS A 6 11.28 14.05 -10.61
N ASN A 7 12.10 14.26 -11.65
CA ASN A 7 11.82 13.70 -12.98
C ASN A 7 12.79 12.60 -13.42
N THR A 8 13.86 12.34 -12.66
CA THR A 8 14.86 11.30 -13.01
C THR A 8 14.77 10.06 -12.11
N TRP A 9 14.48 10.22 -10.81
CA TRP A 9 14.31 9.09 -9.88
C TRP A 9 13.07 8.23 -10.16
N PHE A 10 12.07 8.79 -10.85
CA PHE A 10 10.80 8.10 -11.12
C PHE A 10 10.97 6.96 -12.13
N LEU A 11 11.89 7.06 -13.10
CA LEU A 11 12.11 6.03 -14.11
C LEU A 11 13.11 4.96 -13.66
N GLU A 12 13.94 5.25 -12.65
CA GLU A 12 14.94 4.32 -12.12
C GLU A 12 14.49 3.62 -10.83
N SER A 13 13.35 4.02 -10.24
CA SER A 13 12.82 3.34 -9.05
C SER A 13 12.49 1.89 -9.38
N PRO A 14 12.97 0.91 -8.58
CA PRO A 14 12.65 -0.49 -8.79
C PRO A 14 11.15 -0.80 -8.66
N ILE A 15 10.36 0.11 -8.06
CA ILE A 15 8.91 -0.01 -7.93
C ILE A 15 8.21 0.40 -9.23
N SER A 16 8.72 1.39 -9.97
CA SER A 16 8.16 1.84 -11.24
C SER A 16 8.62 0.98 -12.43
N SER A 17 9.61 0.12 -12.24
CA SER A 17 10.23 -0.70 -13.30
C SER A 17 9.40 -1.93 -13.73
N GLY A 18 8.08 -1.93 -13.56
CA GLY A 18 7.20 -3.01 -14.04
C GLY A 18 7.29 -4.34 -13.27
N ARG A 19 7.60 -4.30 -11.97
CA ARG A 19 7.59 -5.51 -11.11
C ARG A 19 6.14 -5.97 -10.86
N PRO A 20 5.89 -7.30 -10.76
CA PRO A 20 4.60 -7.79 -10.31
C PRO A 20 4.38 -7.39 -8.85
N PHE A 21 3.19 -6.88 -8.54
CA PHE A 21 2.74 -6.70 -7.16
C PHE A 21 1.84 -7.88 -6.75
N ARG A 22 1.75 -8.12 -5.44
CA ARG A 22 0.92 -9.16 -4.82
C ARG A 22 -0.19 -8.51 -4.02
N PRO A 23 -1.43 -8.46 -4.52
CA PRO A 23 -2.57 -8.12 -3.69
C PRO A 23 -2.87 -9.29 -2.74
N ASN A 24 -2.88 -9.02 -1.45
CA ASN A 24 -3.24 -9.99 -0.42
C ASN A 24 -4.74 -9.97 -0.15
N SER A 25 -5.36 -8.79 -0.23
CA SER A 25 -6.77 -8.60 0.04
C SER A 25 -7.31 -7.35 -0.68
N GLY A 26 -8.61 -7.33 -0.98
CA GLY A 26 -9.30 -6.23 -1.65
C GLY A 26 -10.69 -6.05 -1.03
N TYR A 27 -11.76 -6.14 -1.82
CA TYR A 27 -13.11 -6.16 -1.25
C TYR A 27 -13.28 -7.28 -0.21
N ARG A 28 -13.86 -6.95 0.95
CA ARG A 28 -14.26 -7.91 1.99
C ARG A 28 -15.76 -7.79 2.24
N SER A 29 -16.49 -8.91 2.20
CA SER A 29 -17.89 -8.90 2.59
C SER A 29 -18.05 -8.52 4.07
N PRO A 30 -19.18 -7.91 4.49
CA PRO A 30 -19.41 -7.58 5.89
C PRO A 30 -19.29 -8.79 6.84
N GLU A 31 -19.68 -9.98 6.36
CA GLU A 31 -19.56 -11.23 7.10
C GLU A 31 -18.10 -11.64 7.29
N LEU A 32 -17.31 -11.69 6.21
CA LEU A 32 -15.88 -12.00 6.27
C LEU A 32 -15.14 -10.97 7.14
N ASN A 33 -15.42 -9.69 6.94
CA ASN A 33 -14.77 -8.61 7.67
C ASN A 33 -15.05 -8.69 9.18
N LYS A 34 -16.26 -9.10 9.57
CA LYS A 34 -16.61 -9.36 10.97
C LYS A 34 -15.88 -10.58 11.51
N GLU A 35 -15.82 -11.67 10.75
CA GLU A 35 -15.19 -12.93 11.18
C GLU A 35 -13.70 -12.76 11.48
N ILE A 36 -12.99 -11.97 10.67
CA ILE A 36 -11.56 -11.66 10.90
C ILE A 36 -11.35 -10.55 11.94
N GLY A 37 -12.40 -10.10 12.63
CA GLY A 37 -12.32 -9.08 13.68
C GLY A 37 -12.00 -7.67 13.19
N SER A 38 -12.21 -7.38 11.90
CA SER A 38 -11.92 -6.06 11.33
C SER A 38 -13.04 -5.05 11.61
N SER A 39 -12.74 -3.77 11.48
CA SER A 39 -13.68 -2.68 11.75
C SER A 39 -14.89 -2.75 10.82
N LYS A 40 -16.10 -2.53 11.37
CA LYS A 40 -17.34 -2.41 10.56
C LYS A 40 -17.30 -1.28 9.53
N LYS A 41 -16.42 -0.29 9.75
CA LYS A 41 -16.21 0.87 8.85
C LYS A 41 -15.00 0.68 7.94
N SER A 42 -14.47 -0.53 7.81
CA SER A 42 -13.33 -0.82 6.93
C SER A 42 -13.63 -0.44 5.48
N GLN A 43 -12.71 0.26 4.83
CA GLN A 43 -12.80 0.61 3.40
C GLN A 43 -12.72 -0.62 2.48
N HIS A 44 -12.20 -1.75 2.97
CA HIS A 44 -12.33 -3.03 2.27
C HIS A 44 -13.80 -3.43 2.07
N CYS A 45 -14.71 -3.08 3.00
CA CYS A 45 -16.14 -3.34 2.84
C CYS A 45 -16.81 -2.46 1.79
N LEU A 46 -16.13 -1.40 1.33
CA LEU A 46 -16.60 -0.47 0.30
C LEU A 46 -15.90 -0.70 -1.05
N ALA A 47 -15.03 -1.72 -1.14
CA ALA A 47 -14.12 -1.92 -2.28
C ALA A 47 -13.18 -0.73 -2.55
N GLU A 48 -12.91 0.05 -1.50
CA GLU A 48 -12.10 1.28 -1.54
C GLU A 48 -10.65 1.04 -1.06
N ALA A 49 -10.31 -0.18 -0.64
CA ALA A 49 -8.98 -0.49 -0.11
C ALA A 49 -8.42 -1.82 -0.61
N VAL A 50 -7.09 -1.90 -0.64
CA VAL A 50 -6.32 -3.07 -1.01
C VAL A 50 -5.11 -3.21 -0.08
N ASP A 51 -4.82 -4.44 0.32
CA ASP A 51 -3.59 -4.79 1.02
C ASP A 51 -2.61 -5.35 -0.01
N ILE A 52 -1.43 -4.73 -0.15
CA ILE A 52 -0.46 -5.08 -1.19
C ILE A 52 0.96 -5.26 -0.64
N GLU A 53 1.72 -6.07 -1.37
CA GLU A 53 3.16 -6.22 -1.24
C GLU A 53 3.81 -6.23 -2.63
N ILE A 54 5.10 -5.93 -2.73
CA ILE A 54 5.90 -6.18 -3.93
C ILE A 54 7.07 -7.09 -3.54
N PRO A 55 7.10 -8.36 -3.97
CA PRO A 55 8.19 -9.26 -3.61
C PRO A 55 9.57 -8.68 -3.92
N GLY A 56 10.46 -8.70 -2.93
CA GLY A 56 11.81 -8.15 -3.04
C GLY A 56 11.90 -6.62 -2.93
N ILE A 57 10.83 -5.96 -2.45
CA ILE A 57 10.80 -4.57 -2.03
C ILE A 57 10.28 -4.55 -0.59
N SER A 58 10.93 -3.78 0.28
CA SER A 58 10.43 -3.65 1.65
C SER A 58 9.04 -2.99 1.64
N ASN A 59 8.14 -3.50 2.48
CA ASN A 59 6.82 -2.87 2.67
C ASN A 59 6.93 -1.43 3.18
N TYR A 60 8.00 -1.09 3.91
CA TYR A 60 8.28 0.29 4.28
C TYR A 60 8.56 1.15 3.04
N ASP A 61 9.49 0.74 2.18
CA ASP A 61 9.85 1.48 0.97
C ASP A 61 8.67 1.60 0.00
N LEU A 62 7.86 0.54 -0.11
CA LEU A 62 6.61 0.58 -0.87
C LEU A 62 5.65 1.64 -0.31
N SER A 63 5.45 1.68 1.01
CA SER A 63 4.56 2.66 1.65
C SER A 63 5.03 4.11 1.44
N VAL A 64 6.35 4.34 1.50
CA VAL A 64 6.97 5.64 1.24
C VAL A 64 6.79 6.02 -0.23
N TRP A 65 7.01 5.08 -1.15
CA TRP A 65 6.84 5.33 -2.56
C TRP A 65 5.39 5.68 -2.91
N ILE A 66 4.39 4.95 -2.38
CA ILE A 66 2.98 5.26 -2.62
C ILE A 66 2.65 6.66 -2.11
N ARG A 67 3.08 7.00 -0.87
CA ARG A 67 2.87 8.32 -0.27
C ARG A 67 3.38 9.46 -1.15
N ASP A 68 4.55 9.26 -1.76
CA ASP A 68 5.23 10.32 -2.50
C ASP A 68 4.80 10.43 -3.97
N ASN A 69 4.13 9.40 -4.52
CA ASN A 69 3.91 9.27 -5.96
C ASN A 69 2.46 9.02 -6.38
N LEU A 70 1.59 8.52 -5.50
CA LEU A 70 0.21 8.20 -5.81
C LEU A 70 -0.76 9.08 -5.01
N GLU A 71 -1.97 9.25 -5.55
CA GLU A 71 -3.10 9.74 -4.76
C GLU A 71 -3.64 8.61 -3.89
N PHE A 72 -4.03 8.92 -2.66
CA PHE A 72 -4.55 7.97 -1.68
C PHE A 72 -5.41 8.70 -0.65
N ASP A 73 -6.29 7.95 0.03
CA ASP A 73 -7.00 8.42 1.23
C ASP A 73 -6.23 8.00 2.49
N GLN A 74 -5.92 6.70 2.62
CA GLN A 74 -5.13 6.16 3.73
C GLN A 74 -3.98 5.28 3.23
N ILE A 75 -2.84 5.36 3.90
CA ILE A 75 -1.74 4.39 3.79
C ILE A 75 -1.41 3.92 5.21
N ILE A 76 -1.46 2.62 5.43
CA ILE A 76 -1.16 2.01 6.72
C ILE A 76 -0.16 0.87 6.49
N LEU A 77 0.94 0.90 7.23
CA LEU A 77 1.92 -0.18 7.22
C LEU A 77 1.55 -1.18 8.32
N GLU A 78 0.74 -2.17 7.96
CA GLU A 78 0.16 -3.13 8.91
C GLU A 78 1.10 -4.30 9.19
N CYS A 79 1.17 -4.73 10.45
CA CYS A 79 1.97 -5.89 10.90
C CYS A 79 3.48 -5.85 10.54
N TYR A 80 4.02 -4.68 10.22
CA TYR A 80 5.45 -4.50 9.91
C TYR A 80 6.34 -4.59 11.15
N ARG A 81 7.48 -5.25 10.99
CA ARG A 81 8.53 -5.41 11.99
C ARG A 81 9.82 -4.75 11.47
N PRO A 82 10.34 -3.71 12.15
CA PRO A 82 11.59 -3.08 11.78
C PRO A 82 12.74 -4.10 11.70
N GLY A 83 13.51 -4.05 10.62
CA GLY A 83 14.61 -5.00 10.35
C GLY A 83 14.20 -6.27 9.61
N GLU A 84 12.89 -6.50 9.38
CA GLU A 84 12.37 -7.57 8.52
C GLU A 84 11.65 -6.95 7.32
N PRO A 85 12.34 -6.73 6.18
CA PRO A 85 11.82 -5.95 5.06
C PRO A 85 10.46 -6.41 4.52
N ASP A 86 10.23 -7.71 4.48
CA ASP A 86 9.05 -8.37 3.90
C ASP A 86 7.97 -8.69 4.96
N SER A 87 8.06 -8.10 6.14
CA SER A 87 7.05 -8.28 7.20
C SER A 87 5.82 -7.41 6.95
N GLY A 88 4.63 -7.95 7.26
CA GLY A 88 3.38 -7.22 7.15
C GLY A 88 2.92 -6.99 5.70
N TRP A 89 2.15 -5.92 5.49
CA TRP A 89 1.69 -5.47 4.18
C TRP A 89 1.40 -3.96 4.20
N VAL A 90 1.29 -3.38 3.01
CA VAL A 90 0.84 -1.99 2.86
C VAL A 90 -0.64 -1.99 2.55
N HIS A 91 -1.44 -1.51 3.49
CA HIS A 91 -2.83 -1.16 3.25
C HIS A 91 -2.87 0.20 2.56
N VAL A 92 -3.51 0.30 1.41
CA VAL A 92 -3.75 1.55 0.70
C VAL A 92 -5.22 1.66 0.31
N SER A 93 -5.80 2.83 0.50
CA SER A 93 -7.18 3.12 0.12
C SER A 93 -7.30 4.35 -0.76
N LEU A 94 -8.39 4.37 -1.53
CA LEU A 94 -8.86 5.50 -2.31
C LEU A 94 -10.30 5.78 -1.91
N LYS A 95 -10.65 7.06 -1.80
CA LYS A 95 -12.01 7.48 -1.54
C LYS A 95 -12.44 8.42 -2.65
N ASP A 96 -13.57 8.12 -3.27
CA ASP A 96 -14.15 9.06 -4.23
C ASP A 96 -14.71 10.26 -3.45
N SER A 97 -14.36 11.47 -3.89
CA SER A 97 -14.60 12.72 -3.15
C SER A 97 -16.04 13.20 -3.23
#